data_AF-A0A523ZQ06-F1
#
_entry.id   AF-A0A523ZQ06-F1
#
_cell.length_a   1.000
_cell.length_b   1.000
_cell.length_c   1.000
_cell.angle_alpha   90.00
_cell.angle_beta   90.00
_cell.angle_gamma   90.00
#
_symmetry.space_group_name_H-M   'P 1'
#
loop_
_entity.id
_entity.type
_entity.pdbx_description
1 polymer ?
#
loop_
_entity_poly.entity_id
_entity_poly.type
_entity_poly.pdbx_seq_one_letter_code
_entity_poly.pdbx_strand_id
1 'polypeptide(L)'
;MIGGTILTAVTVSDPEWFLIIPYHITSHPYSLFALTFTILAYLLLACGIALSVYYTTQRSWYMKRLKETHTIEKLKRFKTKKS
;
A
#
# COMPACT_ATOMS: atom_id res chain seq x y z
N MET A 1 -10.18 -21.97 -11.21
CA MET A 1 -9.20 -22.72 -12.02
C MET A 1 -7.81 -22.24 -11.64
N ILE A 2 -7.23 -22.84 -10.60
CA ILE A 2 -5.91 -22.46 -10.06
C ILE A 2 -4.96 -23.67 -10.11
N GLY A 3 -5.49 -24.90 -10.17
CA GLY A 3 -4.69 -26.13 -10.22
C GLY A 3 -3.98 -26.39 -11.55
N GLY A 4 -4.56 -25.98 -12.69
CA GLY A 4 -3.96 -26.22 -14.01
C GLY A 4 -2.66 -25.43 -14.24
N THR A 5 -2.60 -24.19 -13.76
CA THR A 5 -1.40 -23.35 -13.87
C THR A 5 -0.30 -23.79 -12.91
N ILE A 6 -0.66 -24.25 -11.70
CA ILE A 6 0.30 -24.79 -10.72
C ILE A 6 0.92 -26.10 -11.23
N LEU A 7 0.13 -26.98 -11.85
CA LEU A 7 0.62 -28.26 -12.35
C LEU A 7 1.63 -28.10 -13.50
N THR A 8 1.40 -27.14 -14.40
CA THR A 8 2.36 -26.79 -15.48
C THR A 8 3.62 -26.11 -14.93
N ALA A 9 3.49 -25.29 -13.88
CA ALA A 9 4.63 -24.64 -13.22
C ALA A 9 5.54 -25.63 -12.47
N VAL A 10 4.98 -26.72 -11.92
CA VAL A 10 5.73 -27.77 -11.21
C VAL A 10 6.35 -28.81 -12.17
N THR A 11 5.75 -29.01 -13.34
CA THR A 11 6.22 -30.00 -14.35
C THR A 11 7.42 -29.48 -15.16
N VAL A 12 7.66 -28.16 -15.20
CA VAL A 12 8.87 -27.59 -15.78
C VAL A 12 10.03 -27.78 -14.81
N SER A 13 10.96 -28.69 -15.11
CA SER A 13 12.10 -29.06 -14.26
C SER A 13 13.11 -27.93 -13.98
N ASP A 14 13.05 -26.82 -14.72
CA ASP A 14 13.89 -25.64 -14.53
C ASP A 14 13.04 -24.37 -14.48
N PRO A 15 12.34 -24.11 -13.36
CA PRO A 15 11.53 -22.92 -13.26
C PRO A 15 12.40 -21.69 -12.97
N GLU A 16 12.82 -20.98 -14.02
CA GLU A 16 13.39 -19.61 -13.95
C GLU A 16 12.31 -18.54 -13.64
N TRP A 17 11.58 -18.72 -12.54
CA TRP A 17 10.47 -17.83 -12.17
C TRP A 17 10.89 -16.98 -10.97
N PHE A 18 11.09 -15.68 -11.19
CA PHE A 18 11.11 -14.72 -10.09
C PHE A 18 9.69 -14.16 -9.94
N LEU A 19 8.90 -14.78 -9.07
CA LEU A 19 7.62 -14.23 -8.60
C LEU A 19 6.53 -14.05 -9.69
N ILE A 20 6.27 -15.08 -10.53
CA ILE A 20 5.20 -15.14 -11.57
C ILE A 20 5.59 -14.56 -12.94
N ILE A 21 6.81 -14.04 -13.10
CA ILE A 21 7.34 -13.58 -14.40
C ILE A 21 8.39 -14.59 -14.89
N PRO A 22 8.28 -15.15 -16.12
CA PRO A 22 9.33 -15.99 -16.69
C PRO A 22 10.54 -15.10 -16.96
N TYR A 23 11.58 -15.20 -16.13
CA TYR A 23 12.75 -14.35 -16.20
C TYR A 23 13.95 -15.21 -16.57
N HIS A 24 14.33 -15.17 -17.85
CA HIS A 24 15.60 -15.74 -18.25
C HIS A 24 16.74 -14.95 -17.61
N ILE A 25 17.59 -15.61 -16.81
CA ILE A 25 18.94 -15.12 -16.52
C ILE A 25 19.77 -15.36 -17.79
N THR A 26 19.34 -14.82 -18.93
CA THR A 26 20.23 -14.69 -20.08
C THR A 26 21.33 -13.74 -19.66
N SER A 27 22.58 -14.08 -20.01
CA SER A 27 23.83 -13.38 -19.68
C SER A 27 23.95 -11.94 -20.21
N HIS A 28 22.85 -11.18 -20.26
CA HIS A 28 22.79 -9.79 -20.67
C HIS A 28 22.63 -8.89 -19.44
N PRO A 29 23.57 -7.96 -19.18
CA PRO A 29 23.57 -7.12 -17.97
C PRO A 29 22.35 -6.21 -17.82
N TYR A 30 21.58 -6.01 -18.89
CA TYR A 30 20.38 -5.16 -18.91
C TYR A 30 19.21 -5.75 -18.10
N SER A 31 19.15 -7.08 -18.00
CA SER A 31 18.06 -7.77 -17.30
C SER A 31 18.07 -7.46 -15.79
N LEU A 32 19.27 -7.41 -15.19
CA LEU A 32 19.46 -7.09 -13.76
C LEU A 32 18.96 -5.69 -13.40
N PHE A 33 19.20 -4.72 -14.28
CA PHE A 33 18.67 -3.37 -14.11
C PHE A 33 17.14 -3.34 -14.15
N ALA A 34 16.52 -4.07 -15.08
CA ALA A 34 15.07 -4.16 -15.14
C ALA A 34 14.48 -4.78 -13.86
N LEU A 35 15.10 -5.83 -13.31
CA LEU A 35 14.63 -6.49 -12.09
C LEU A 35 14.74 -5.58 -10.87
N THR A 36 15.89 -4.93 -10.69
CA THR A 36 16.11 -3.97 -9.60
C THR A 36 15.15 -2.78 -9.67
N PHE A 37 14.92 -2.22 -10.87
CA PHE A 37 13.95 -1.13 -11.06
C PHE A 37 12.52 -1.57 -10.75
N THR A 38 12.16 -2.81 -11.09
CA THR A 38 10.83 -3.36 -10.81
C THR A 38 10.59 -3.50 -9.31
N ILE A 39 11.57 -4.04 -8.58
CA ILE A 39 11.50 -4.14 -7.11
C ILE A 39 11.44 -2.75 -6.47
N LEU A 40 12.26 -1.82 -6.94
CA LEU A 40 12.27 -0.44 -6.44
C LEU A 40 10.93 0.26 -6.69
N ALA A 41 10.37 0.12 -7.89
CA ALA A 41 9.06 0.67 -8.24
C ALA A 41 7.96 0.09 -7.35
N TYR A 42 7.99 -1.21 -7.06
CA TYR A 42 7.01 -1.85 -6.19
C TYR A 42 7.09 -1.34 -4.75
N LEU A 43 8.31 -1.22 -4.20
CA LEU A 43 8.53 -0.63 -2.87
C LEU A 43 8.04 0.82 -2.81
N LEU A 44 8.34 1.61 -3.84
CA LEU A 44 7.94 3.02 -3.91
C LEU A 44 6.42 3.16 -4.02
N LEU A 45 5.77 2.29 -4.79
CA LEU A 45 4.32 2.23 -4.92
C LEU A 45 3.66 1.89 -3.58
N ALA A 46 4.14 0.85 -2.89
CA ALA A 46 3.63 0.44 -1.59
C ALA A 46 3.79 1.55 -0.54
N CYS A 47 4.95 2.21 -0.53
CA CYS A 47 5.22 3.35 0.34
C CYS A 47 4.26 4.52 0.03
N GLY A 48 4.04 4.84 -1.25
CA GLY A 48 3.12 5.89 -1.68
C GLY A 48 1.67 5.63 -1.24
N ILE A 49 1.19 4.39 -1.36
CA ILE A 49 -0.15 3.99 -0.90
C ILE A 49 -0.23 4.14 0.63
N ALA A 50 0.76 3.63 1.37
CA ALA A 50 0.80 3.74 2.83
C ALA A 50 0.80 5.20 3.30
N LEU A 51 1.59 6.06 2.65
CA LEU A 51 1.65 7.50 2.94
C LEU A 51 0.33 8.21 2.62
N SER A 52 -0.33 7.86 1.51
CA SER A 52 -1.63 8.41 1.15
C SER A 52 -2.69 8.08 2.21
N VAL A 53 -2.73 6.82 2.65
CA VAL A 53 -3.62 6.35 3.74
C VAL A 53 -3.29 7.04 5.07
N TYR A 54 -2.01 7.15 5.39
CA TYR A 54 -1.56 7.82 6.61
C TYR A 54 -1.97 9.30 6.61
N TYR A 55 -1.80 9.99 5.50
CA TYR A 55 -2.13 11.41 5.37
C TYR A 55 -3.64 11.67 5.47
N THR A 56 -4.48 10.86 4.81
CA THR A 56 -5.95 10.99 4.94
C THR A 56 -6.41 10.71 6.37
N THR A 57 -5.78 9.73 7.04
CA THR A 57 -6.10 9.38 8.43
C THR A 57 -5.72 10.50 9.39
N GLN A 58 -4.52 11.06 9.26
CA GLN A 58 -4.06 12.23 10.04
C GLN A 58 -4.99 13.44 9.83
N ARG A 59 -5.36 13.73 8.58
CA ARG A 59 -6.29 14.83 8.25
C ARG A 59 -7.67 14.61 8.87
N SER A 60 -8.18 13.38 8.87
CA SER A 60 -9.45 13.04 9.50
C SER A 60 -9.37 13.17 11.02
N TRP A 61 -8.25 12.81 11.64
CA TRP A 61 -8.05 12.89 13.09
C TRP A 61 -7.95 14.34 13.58
N TYR A 62 -7.21 15.18 12.84
CA TYR A 62 -7.10 16.62 13.12
C TYR A 62 -8.46 17.33 13.07
N MET A 63 -9.26 17.06 12.04
CA MET A 63 -10.60 17.65 11.92
C MET A 63 -11.56 17.15 13.00
N LYS A 64 -11.40 15.90 13.45
CA LYS A 64 -12.20 15.36 14.55
C LYS A 64 -11.95 16.14 15.85
N ARG A 65 -10.69 16.45 16.16
CA ARG A 65 -10.32 17.24 17.35
C ARG A 65 -10.87 18.66 17.31
N LEU A 66 -10.84 19.33 16.16
CA LEU A 66 -11.45 20.65 16.01
C LEU A 66 -12.97 20.63 16.23
N LYS A 67 -13.64 19.59 15.72
CA LYS A 67 -15.09 19.41 15.88
C LYS A 67 -15.46 19.14 17.33
N GLU A 68 -14.66 18.35 18.04
CA GLU A 68 -14.86 18.04 19.45
C GLU A 68 -14.74 19.29 20.34
N THR A 69 -13.70 20.11 20.17
CA THR A 69 -13.55 21.36 20.95
C THR A 69 -14.72 22.31 20.75
N HIS A 70 -15.14 22.52 19.50
CA HIS A 70 -16.27 23.40 19.19
C HIS A 70 -17.62 22.85 19.72
N THR A 71 -17.78 21.52 19.76
CA THR A 71 -18.98 20.89 20.34
C THR A 71 -19.02 21.04 21.85
N ILE A 72 -17.86 20.90 22.52
CA ILE A 72 -17.72 21.09 23.97
C ILE A 72 -17.98 22.55 24.37
N GLU A 73 -17.48 23.52 23.59
CA GLU A 73 -17.78 24.94 23.81
C GLU A 73 -19.25 25.28 23.64
N LYS A 74 -19.91 24.74 22.60
CA LYS A 74 -21.35 24.91 22.41
C LYS A 74 -22.13 24.32 23.58
N LEU A 75 -21.78 23.12 24.04
CA LEU A 75 -22.43 22.50 25.21
C LEU A 75 -22.25 23.32 26.49
N LYS A 76 -21.04 23.86 26.75
CA LYS A 76 -20.80 24.76 27.89
C LYS A 76 -21.68 26.01 27.83
N ARG A 77 -21.77 26.67 26.67
CA ARG A 77 -22.64 27.86 26.52
C ARG A 77 -24.12 27.54 26.69
N PHE A 78 -24.60 26.40 26.22
CA PHE A 78 -25.98 25.96 26.44
C PHE A 78 -26.26 25.67 27.92
N LYS A 79 -25.30 25.12 28.67
CA LYS A 79 -25.44 24.86 30.11
C LYS A 79 -25.53 26.14 30.94
N THR A 80 -24.72 27.15 30.63
CA THR A 80 -24.76 28.47 31.29
C THR A 80 -26.02 29.27 30.97
N LYS A 81 -26.62 29.09 29.78
CA LYS A 81 -27.86 29.80 29.41
C LYS A 81 -29.14 29.17 29.98
N LYS A 82 -29.04 27.96 30.54
CA LYS A 82 -30.18 27.18 31.09
C LYS A 82 -30.20 27.17 32.62
N SER A 83 -29.23 27.81 33.26
CA SER A 83 -29.18 28.12 34.69
C SER A 83 -29.44 29.60 34.90
#